data_AF-A0AAW5E1F7-F1
#
_entry.id   AF-A0AAW5E1F7-F1
#
_cell.length_a   1.000
_cell.length_b   1.000
_cell.length_c   1.000
_cell.angle_alpha   90.00
_cell.angle_beta   90.00
_cell.angle_gamma   90.00
#
_symmetry.space_group_name_H-M   'P 1'
#
loop_
_entity.id
_entity.type
_entity.pdbx_description
1 polymer ?
#
loop_
_entity_poly.entity_id
_entity_poly.type
_entity_poly.pdbx_seq_one_letter_code
_entity_poly.pdbx_strand_id
1 'polypeptide(L)'
;MEYNFVEVLILFIAVYLLFTVIKLDGRVKGLKYTLDQISKQTDVPEMPINNELRQLLNEGNDVKAVKRVRETLGLSLVEAKQYVDALKFEGK
;
A
#
# COMPACT_ATOMS: atom_id res chain seq x y z
N MET A 1 14.46 48.04 4.98
CA MET A 1 14.10 46.68 4.51
C MET A 1 15.26 45.77 4.86
N GLU A 2 15.38 45.43 6.14
CA GLU A 2 16.40 44.49 6.62
C GLU A 2 15.76 43.11 6.59
N TYR A 3 16.00 42.36 5.51
CA TYR A 3 15.66 40.94 5.53
C TYR A 3 16.53 40.30 6.60
N ASN A 4 15.90 39.84 7.67
CA ASN A 4 16.60 39.14 8.74
C ASN A 4 17.17 37.86 8.13
N PHE A 5 18.48 37.67 8.22
CA PHE A 5 19.18 36.47 7.70
C PHE A 5 18.47 35.15 8.05
N VAL A 6 17.79 35.13 9.19
CA VAL A 6 16.93 34.04 9.67
C VAL A 6 15.78 33.71 8.71
N GLU A 7 15.09 34.70 8.13
CA GLU A 7 14.00 34.46 7.17
C GLU A 7 14.51 33.78 5.90
N VAL A 8 15.66 34.21 5.38
CA VAL A 8 16.28 33.59 4.20
C VAL A 8 16.66 32.14 4.52
N LEU A 9 17.22 31.88 5.69
CA LEU A 9 17.60 30.54 6.13
C LEU A 9 16.39 29.61 6.29
N ILE A 10 15.27 30.12 6.84
CA ILE A 10 14.01 29.38 6.92
C ILE A 10 13.47 29.04 5.52
N LEU A 11 13.53 29.98 4.58
CA LEU A 11 13.06 29.78 3.21
C LEU A 11 13.90 28.70 2.49
N PHE A 12 15.22 28.71 2.67
CA PHE A 12 16.10 27.65 2.16
C PHE A 12 15.78 26.27 2.76
N ILE A 13 15.54 26.20 4.07
CA ILE A 13 15.13 24.94 4.73
C ILE A 13 13.79 24.46 4.17
N ALA A 14 12.81 25.35 4.02
CA ALA A 14 11.50 25.01 3.46
C ALA A 14 11.63 24.46 2.03
N VAL A 15 12.44 25.10 1.18
CA VAL A 15 12.71 24.63 -0.20
C VAL A 15 13.42 23.28 -0.20
N TYR A 16 14.38 23.06 0.71
CA TYR A 16 15.10 21.79 0.84
C TYR A 16 14.16 20.64 1.24
N LEU A 17 13.24 20.89 2.19
CA LEU A 17 12.24 19.92 2.61
C LEU A 17 11.30 19.56 1.45
N LEU A 18 10.82 20.55 0.69
CA LEU A 18 9.99 20.32 -0.50
C LEU A 18 10.71 19.45 -1.53
N PHE A 19 12.00 19.71 -1.78
CA PHE A 19 12.79 18.93 -2.73
C PHE A 19 13.00 17.47 -2.27
N THR A 20 13.14 17.26 -0.97
CA THR A 20 13.28 15.93 -0.36
C THR A 20 12.01 15.09 -0.58
N VAL A 21 10.83 15.70 -0.38
CA VAL A 21 9.53 15.05 -0.63
C VAL A 21 9.38 14.63 -2.09
N ILE A 22 9.81 15.46 -3.04
CA ILE A 22 9.77 15.13 -4.48
C ILE A 22 10.69 13.94 -4.82
N LYS A 23 11.86 13.84 -4.18
CA LYS A 23 12.81 12.71 -4.40
C LYS A 23 12.32 11.38 -3.82
N LEU A 24 11.49 11.39 -2.80
CA LEU A 24 10.95 10.18 -2.17
C LEU A 24 9.99 9.44 -3.09
N ASP A 25 9.18 10.16 -3.87
CA ASP A 25 8.19 9.57 -4.79
C ASP A 25 8.84 8.69 -5.89
N GLY A 26 10.01 9.09 -6.39
CA GLY A 26 10.76 8.33 -7.39
C GLY A 26 11.22 6.96 -6.90
N ARG A 27 11.61 6.83 -5.63
CA ARG A 27 12.06 5.54 -5.05
C ARG A 27 10.88 4.59 -4.79
N VAL A 28 9.74 5.13 -4.39
CA VAL A 28 8.50 4.36 -4.19
C VAL A 28 8.03 3.75 -5.52
N LYS A 29 8.11 4.52 -6.62
CA LYS A 29 7.79 4.02 -7.97
C LYS A 29 8.68 2.87 -8.42
N GLY A 30 9.99 2.93 -8.12
CA GLY A 30 10.94 1.85 -8.42
C GLY A 30 10.60 0.55 -7.69
N LEU A 31 10.28 0.63 -6.39
CA LEU A 31 9.87 -0.53 -5.60
C LEU A 31 8.59 -1.18 -6.13
N LYS A 32 7.60 -0.38 -6.52
CA LYS A 32 6.36 -0.89 -7.14
C LYS A 32 6.62 -1.61 -8.46
N TYR A 33 7.54 -1.10 -9.28
CA TYR A 33 7.91 -1.73 -10.55
C TYR A 33 8.63 -3.06 -10.36
N THR A 34 9.55 -3.14 -9.39
CA THR A 34 10.23 -4.39 -9.04
C THR A 34 9.26 -5.43 -8.48
N LEU A 35 8.28 -5.03 -7.67
CA LEU A 35 7.25 -5.95 -7.17
C LEU A 35 6.36 -6.51 -8.28
N ASP A 36 5.95 -5.69 -9.25
CA ASP A 36 5.13 -6.13 -10.39
C ASP A 36 5.89 -7.12 -11.29
N GLN A 37 7.19 -6.94 -11.44
CA GLN A 37 8.05 -7.86 -12.19
C GLN A 37 8.21 -9.21 -11.46
N ILE A 38 8.35 -9.20 -10.14
CA ILE A 38 8.52 -10.41 -9.33
C ILE A 38 7.21 -11.21 -9.25
N SER A 39 6.05 -10.55 -9.13
CA SER A 39 4.76 -11.26 -9.08
C SER A 39 4.42 -11.95 -10.41
N LYS A 40 4.96 -11.47 -11.54
CA LYS A 40 4.75 -12.10 -12.85
C LYS A 40 5.65 -13.31 -13.10
N GLN A 41 6.81 -13.39 -12.43
CA GLN A 41 7.80 -14.46 -12.63
C GLN A 41 7.76 -15.54 -11.56
N THR A 42 7.13 -15.28 -10.42
CA THR A 42 7.07 -16.21 -9.29
C THR A 42 5.64 -16.67 -9.08
N ASP A 43 5.42 -17.99 -9.08
CA ASP A 43 4.22 -18.62 -8.50
C ASP A 43 4.29 -18.34 -6.98
N VAL A 44 3.86 -17.14 -6.57
CA VAL A 44 3.85 -16.76 -5.17
C VAL A 44 2.88 -17.70 -4.48
N PRO A 45 3.33 -18.54 -3.53
CA PRO A 45 2.41 -19.45 -2.85
C PRO A 45 1.29 -18.61 -2.26
N GLU A 46 0.04 -18.97 -2.59
CA GLU A 46 -1.13 -18.34 -2.01
C GLU A 46 -0.90 -18.21 -0.51
N MET A 47 -1.05 -17.00 0.02
CA MET A 47 -0.89 -16.82 1.45
C MET A 47 -1.85 -17.78 2.15
N PRO A 48 -1.45 -18.45 3.25
CA PRO A 48 -2.29 -19.45 3.92
C PRO A 48 -3.65 -18.89 4.36
N ILE A 49 -3.75 -17.57 4.50
CA ILE A 49 -5.00 -16.84 4.74
C ILE A 49 -6.00 -16.92 3.58
N ASN A 50 -5.56 -17.13 2.32
CA ASN A 50 -6.45 -17.21 1.16
C ASN A 50 -7.44 -18.37 1.27
N ASN A 51 -7.05 -19.50 1.86
CA ASN A 51 -7.96 -20.61 2.12
C ASN A 51 -9.02 -20.24 3.16
N GLU A 52 -8.63 -19.60 4.26
CA GLU A 52 -9.57 -19.08 5.27
C GLU A 52 -10.52 -18.03 4.65
N LEU A 53 -10.00 -17.15 3.79
CA LEU A 53 -10.78 -16.11 3.13
C LEU A 53 -11.76 -16.70 2.11
N ARG A 54 -11.34 -17.67 1.30
CA ARG A 54 -12.22 -18.39 0.37
C ARG A 54 -13.36 -19.10 1.13
N GLN A 55 -13.07 -19.69 2.28
CA GLN A 55 -14.12 -20.28 3.13
C GLN A 55 -15.09 -19.21 3.67
N LEU A 56 -14.58 -18.11 4.22
CA LEU A 56 -15.41 -17.00 4.72
C LEU A 56 -16.25 -16.34 3.61
N LEU A 57 -15.70 -16.23 2.40
CA LEU A 57 -16.40 -15.72 1.21
C LEU A 57 -17.52 -16.66 0.77
N ASN A 58 -17.28 -17.98 0.76
CA ASN A 58 -18.29 -18.99 0.44
C ASN A 58 -19.44 -19.03 1.47
N GLU A 59 -19.14 -18.72 2.73
CA GLU A 59 -20.13 -18.59 3.81
C GLU A 59 -20.90 -17.24 3.76
N GLY A 60 -20.58 -16.33 2.82
CA GLY A 60 -21.19 -15.00 2.71
C GLY A 60 -20.73 -13.99 3.77
N ASN A 61 -19.66 -14.31 4.50
CA ASN A 61 -19.12 -13.52 5.61
C ASN A 61 -18.07 -12.49 5.14
N ASP A 62 -18.40 -11.69 4.12
CA ASP A 62 -17.50 -10.70 3.50
C ASP A 62 -16.88 -9.73 4.54
N VAL A 63 -17.66 -9.29 5.53
CA VAL A 63 -17.18 -8.37 6.59
C VAL A 63 -16.10 -9.04 7.46
N LYS A 64 -16.25 -10.33 7.75
CA LYS A 64 -15.28 -11.09 8.55
C LYS A 64 -14.01 -11.37 7.76
N ALA A 65 -14.12 -11.62 6.45
CA ALA A 65 -12.99 -11.72 5.54
C ALA A 65 -12.18 -10.42 5.49
N VAL A 66 -12.84 -9.26 5.32
CA VAL A 66 -12.18 -7.95 5.33
C VAL A 66 -11.48 -7.68 6.66
N LYS A 67 -12.13 -8.01 7.79
CA LYS A 67 -11.52 -7.87 9.12
C LYS A 67 -10.26 -8.71 9.27
N ARG A 68 -10.29 -9.97 8.80
CA ARG A 68 -9.16 -10.91 8.87
C ARG A 68 -7.98 -10.46 8.01
N VAL A 69 -8.24 -9.96 6.80
CA VAL A 69 -7.23 -9.33 5.93
C VAL A 69 -6.58 -8.14 6.63
N ARG A 70 -7.39 -7.27 7.25
CA ARG A 70 -6.90 -6.09 7.98
C ARG A 70 -5.98 -6.45 9.14
N GLU A 71 -6.36 -7.46 9.92
CA GLU A 71 -5.60 -7.91 11.09
C GLU A 71 -4.30 -8.63 10.71
N THR A 72 -4.28 -9.33 9.57
CA THR A 72 -3.14 -10.19 9.19
C THR A 72 -2.15 -9.47 8.28
N LEU A 73 -2.65 -8.66 7.33
CA LEU A 73 -1.83 -7.92 6.37
C LEU A 73 -1.57 -6.47 6.78
N GLY A 74 -2.21 -5.98 7.85
CA GLY A 74 -2.06 -4.60 8.31
C GLY A 74 -2.60 -3.55 7.34
N LEU A 75 -3.42 -3.97 6.37
CA LEU A 75 -3.96 -3.10 5.33
C LEU A 75 -4.99 -2.10 5.89
N SER A 76 -5.16 -0.98 5.21
CA SER A 76 -6.28 -0.08 5.49
C SER A 76 -7.62 -0.74 5.15
N LEU A 77 -8.74 -0.19 5.66
CA LEU A 77 -10.07 -0.73 5.40
C LEU A 77 -10.40 -0.84 3.89
N VAL A 78 -9.94 0.13 3.11
CA VAL A 78 -10.16 0.19 1.65
C VAL A 78 -9.34 -0.88 0.95
N GLU A 79 -8.05 -0.99 1.27
CA GLU A 79 -7.15 -2.00 0.69
C GLU A 79 -7.60 -3.42 1.06
N ALA A 80 -8.03 -3.63 2.31
CA ALA A 80 -8.54 -4.91 2.75
C ALA A 80 -9.82 -5.32 2.00
N LYS A 81 -10.70 -4.37 1.72
CA LYS A 81 -11.89 -4.62 0.89
C LYS A 81 -11.51 -4.95 -0.55
N GLN A 82 -10.61 -4.17 -1.16
CA GLN A 82 -10.14 -4.41 -2.53
C GLN A 82 -9.52 -5.80 -2.68
N TYR A 83 -8.77 -6.26 -1.66
CA TYR A 83 -8.17 -7.59 -1.65
C TYR A 83 -9.23 -8.71 -1.60
N VAL A 84 -10.23 -8.58 -0.71
CA VAL A 84 -11.33 -9.55 -0.61
C VAL A 84 -12.19 -9.55 -1.88
N ASP A 85 -12.45 -8.38 -2.45
CA ASP A 85 -13.18 -8.25 -3.71
C ASP A 85 -12.40 -8.95 -4.85
N ALA A 86 -11.09 -8.73 -4.97
CA ALA A 86 -10.24 -9.39 -5.96
C ALA A 86 -10.29 -10.93 -5.83
N LEU A 87 -10.16 -11.46 -4.61
CA LEU A 87 -10.30 -12.90 -4.32
C LEU A 87 -11.67 -13.46 -4.71
N LYS A 88 -12.74 -12.66 -4.52
CA LYS A 88 -14.11 -13.04 -4.90
C LYS A 88 -14.31 -13.08 -6.41
N PHE A 89 -13.60 -12.22 -7.16
CA PHE A 89 -13.64 -12.20 -8.63
C PHE A 89 -12.75 -13.26 -9.28
N GLU A 90 -11.62 -13.63 -8.67
CA GLU A 90 -10.76 -14.72 -9.17
C GLU A 90 -11.36 -16.12 -8.99
N GLY A 91 -12.27 -16.29 -8.02
CA GLY A 91 -12.93 -17.56 -7.72
C GLY A 91 -14.21 -17.86 -8.52
N LYS A 92 -14.53 -17.08 -9.55
CA LYS A 92 -15.78 -17.19 -10.33
C LYS A 92 -15.49 -17.53 -11.79
#